data_AF-A0A3C0V9I1-F1
#
_entry.id   AF-A0A3C0V9I1-F1
#
_cell.length_a   1.000
_cell.length_b   1.000
_cell.length_c   1.000
_cell.angle_alpha   90.00
_cell.angle_beta   90.00
_cell.angle_gamma   90.00
#
_symmetry.space_group_name_H-M   'P 1'
#
loop_
_entity.id
_entity.type
_entity.pdbx_description
1 polymer ?
#
loop_
_entity_poly.entity_id
_entity_poly.type
_entity_poly.pdbx_seq_one_letter_code
_entity_poly.pdbx_strand_id
1 'polypeptide(L)' 'MKSEVLAHLHDILQAGRAVGRFVVGRTFGEYCGDDLLRSGVERKFEIMGEALNRIARVDPSVLDQIRDRRGAGRV' A
#
# COMPACT_ATOMS: atom_id res chain seq x y z
N MET A 1 -14.40 15.32 -2.66
CA MET A 1 -14.82 13.92 -2.36
C MET A 1 -14.37 12.93 -3.44
N LYS A 2 -15.02 12.77 -4.60
CA LYS A 2 -14.57 11.79 -5.64
C LYS A 2 -13.12 11.96 -6.11
N SER A 3 -12.67 13.20 -6.30
CA SER A 3 -11.28 13.48 -6.72
C SER A 3 -10.22 13.10 -5.68
N GLU A 4 -10.58 13.08 -4.40
CA GLU A 4 -9.65 12.80 -3.30
C GLU A 4 -9.45 11.29 -3.13
N VAL A 5 -10.54 10.52 -3.23
CA VAL A 5 -10.49 9.05 -3.28
C VAL A 5 -9.62 8.59 -4.45
N LEU A 6 -9.78 9.19 -5.64
CA LEU A 6 -8.97 8.85 -6.81
C LEU A 6 -7.48 9.16 -6.60
N ALA A 7 -7.15 10.27 -5.95
CA ALA A 7 -5.78 10.59 -5.61
C ALA A 7 -5.16 9.54 -4.67
N HIS A 8 -5.89 9.12 -3.64
CA HIS A 8 -5.42 8.07 -2.72
C HIS A 8 -5.30 6.69 -3.39
N LEU A 9 -6.23 6.32 -4.28
CA LEU A 9 -6.10 5.09 -5.07
C LEU A 9 -4.89 5.14 -6.00
N HIS A 10 -4.60 6.31 -6.58
CA HIS A 10 -3.42 6.52 -7.38
C HIS A 10 -2.13 6.38 -6.55
N ASP A 11 -2.08 6.96 -5.34
CA ASP A 11 -0.94 6.82 -4.43
C ASP A 11 -0.67 5.35 -4.07
N ILE A 12 -1.73 4.58 -3.79
CA ILE A 12 -1.65 3.14 -3.52
C ILE A 12 -1.03 2.41 -4.72
N LEU A 13 -1.54 2.68 -5.92
CA LEU A 13 -1.04 2.07 -7.16
C LEU A 13 0.45 2.40 -7.39
N GLN A 14 0.86 3.64 -7.19
CA GLN A 14 2.25 4.05 -7.37
C GLN A 14 3.17 3.42 -6.32
N ALA A 15 2.71 3.30 -5.07
CA ALA A 15 3.46 2.63 -4.02
C ALA A 15 3.63 1.13 -4.33
N GLY A 16 2.56 0.44 -4.75
CA GLY A 16 2.63 -0.98 -5.15
C GLY A 16 3.59 -1.21 -6.33
N ARG A 17 3.54 -0.34 -7.35
CA ARG A 17 4.50 -0.38 -8.47
C ARG A 17 5.94 -0.14 -8.00
N ALA A 18 6.16 0.73 -7.02
CA ALA A 18 7.48 0.97 -6.47
C ALA A 18 8.02 -0.27 -5.74
N VAL A 19 7.19 -0.95 -4.93
CA VAL A 19 7.58 -2.24 -4.32
C VAL A 19 8.02 -3.23 -5.39
N GLY A 20 7.23 -3.40 -6.45
CA GLY A 20 7.60 -4.28 -7.57
C GLY A 20 8.95 -3.94 -8.18
N ARG A 21 9.26 -2.64 -8.39
CA ARG A 21 10.57 -2.19 -8.90
C ARG A 21 11.71 -2.41 -7.91
N PHE A 22 11.46 -2.35 -6.61
CA PHE A 22 12.49 -2.56 -5.60
C PHE A 22 12.93 -4.02 -5.51
N VAL A 23 11.97 -4.95 -5.63
CA VAL A 23 12.23 -6.39 -5.45
C VAL A 23 12.47 -7.15 -6.76
N VAL A 24 12.26 -6.53 -7.93
CA VAL A 24 12.47 -7.20 -9.22
C VAL A 24 13.91 -7.70 -9.36
N GLY A 25 14.05 -8.98 -9.72
CA GLY A 25 15.36 -9.62 -9.87
C GLY A 25 16.11 -9.85 -8.56
N ARG A 26 15.51 -9.57 -7.39
CA ARG A 26 16.09 -9.87 -6.08
C ARG A 26 15.59 -11.21 -5.56
N THR A 27 16.49 -11.97 -4.97
CA THR A 27 16.15 -13.15 -4.17
C THR A 27 15.63 -12.73 -2.79
N PHE A 28 14.95 -13.65 -2.10
CA PHE A 28 14.52 -13.41 -0.73
C PHE A 28 15.70 -13.21 0.23
N GLY A 29 16.82 -13.90 0.01
CA GLY A 29 18.04 -13.71 0.81
C GLY A 29 18.62 -12.30 0.68
N GLU A 30 18.71 -11.78 -0.55
CA GLU A 30 19.13 -10.40 -0.79
C GLU A 30 18.16 -9.39 -0.17
N TYR A 31 16.85 -9.65 -0.24
CA TYR A 31 15.86 -8.82 0.43
C TYR A 31 16.05 -8.81 1.95
N CYS A 32 16.24 -9.97 2.58
CA CYS A 32 16.42 -10.07 4.03
C CYS A 32 17.73 -9.41 4.51
N GLY A 33 18.79 -9.48 3.71
CA GLY A 33 20.11 -8.93 4.03
C GLY A 33 20.30 -7.44 3.73
N ASP A 34 19.36 -6.78 3.05
CA ASP A 34 19.42 -5.36 2.69
C ASP A 34 18.37 -4.56 3.48
N ASP A 35 18.81 -3.93 4.58
CA ASP A 35 17.96 -3.15 5.47
C ASP A 35 17.37 -1.90 4.78
N LEU A 36 18.08 -1.31 3.81
CA LEU A 36 17.58 -0.16 3.08
C LEU A 36 16.46 -0.56 2.12
N LEU A 37 16.63 -1.69 1.43
CA LEU A 37 15.60 -2.27 0.58
C LEU A 37 14.35 -2.62 1.38
N ARG A 38 14.50 -3.31 2.52
CA ARG A 38 13.40 -3.62 3.43
C ARG A 38 12.68 -2.38 3.92
N SER A 39 13.43 -1.41 4.45
CA SER A 39 12.88 -0.13 4.92
C SER A 39 12.10 0.59 3.80
N GLY A 40 12.63 0.56 2.57
CA GLY A 40 11.95 1.11 1.39
C GLY A 40 10.63 0.43 1.08
N VAL A 41 10.59 -0.91 1.13
CA VAL A 41 9.38 -1.71 0.89
C VAL A 41 8.35 -1.50 2.01
N GLU A 42 8.77 -1.57 3.27
CA GLU A 42 7.94 -1.32 4.45
C GLU A 42 7.30 0.07 4.38
N ARG A 43 8.07 1.11 4.03
CA ARG A 43 7.56 2.46 3.84
C ARG A 43 6.49 2.55 2.74
N LYS A 44 6.62 1.79 1.64
CA LYS A 44 5.58 1.77 0.61
C LYS A 44 4.29 1.12 1.12
N PHE A 45 4.38 0.09 1.94
CA PHE A 45 3.20 -0.51 2.58
C PHE A 45 2.54 0.43 3.60
N GLU A 46 3.31 1.19 4.37
CA GLU A 46 2.75 2.24 5.24
C GLU A 46 1.94 3.28 4.46
N ILE A 47 2.49 3.78 3.35
CA ILE A 47 1.81 4.75 2.48
C ILE A 47 0.50 4.16 1.94
N MET A 48 0.52 2.90 1.50
CA MET A 48 -0.69 2.21 1.05
C MET A 48 -1.74 2.12 2.17
N GLY A 49 -1.33 1.72 3.38
CA GLY A 49 -2.20 1.62 4.55
C GLY A 49 -2.80 2.97 4.96
N GLU A 50 -2.01 4.04 4.93
CA GLU A 50 -2.49 5.39 5.23
C GLU A 50 -3.51 5.87 4.20
N ALA A 51 -3.24 5.67 2.91
CA ALA A 51 -4.17 6.02 1.84
C ALA A 51 -5.49 5.23 1.95
N LEU A 52 -5.43 3.93 2.26
CA LEU A 52 -6.62 3.12 2.53
C LEU A 52 -7.41 3.63 3.73
N ASN A 53 -6.75 4.02 4.82
CA ASN A 53 -7.40 4.61 5.98
C ASN A 53 -8.07 5.95 5.66
N ARG A 54 -7.49 6.78 4.79
CA ARG A 54 -8.11 8.02 4.32
C ARG A 54 -9.34 7.74 3.46
N ILE A 55 -9.26 6.79 2.53
CA ILE A 55 -10.42 6.34 1.73
C ILE A 55 -11.54 5.84 2.65
N ALA A 56 -11.22 5.02 3.67
CA ALA A 56 -12.19 4.51 4.64
C ALA A 56 -12.98 5.62 5.36
N ARG A 57 -12.36 6.79 5.57
CA ARG A 57 -13.00 7.94 6.25
C ARG A 57 -13.84 8.78 5.29
N VAL A 58 -13.46 8.85 4.02
CA VAL A 58 -14.13 9.69 3.00
C VAL A 58 -15.28 8.94 2.32
N ASP A 59 -15.03 7.71 1.89
CA ASP A 59 -16.03 6.87 1.21
C ASP A 59 -15.73 5.37 1.49
N PRO A 60 -16.30 4.81 2.57
CA PRO A 60 -16.10 3.41 2.93
C PRO A 60 -16.54 2.43 1.84
N SER A 61 -17.53 2.79 1.01
CA SER A 61 -18.11 1.90 -0.01
C SER A 61 -17.11 1.54 -1.12
N VAL A 62 -16.09 2.38 -1.32
CA VAL A 62 -14.98 2.13 -2.25
C VAL A 62 -14.14 0.95 -1.77
N LEU A 63 -13.98 0.77 -0.46
CA LEU A 63 -13.20 -0.34 0.09
C LEU A 63 -13.92 -1.69 -0.07
N ASP A 64 -15.24 -1.69 -0.16
CA ASP A 64 -16.01 -2.92 -0.40
C ASP A 64 -15.80 -3.46 -1.83
N GLN A 65 -15.25 -2.65 -2.73
CA GLN A 65 -14.85 -3.08 -4.08
C GLN A 65 -13.44 -3.72 -4.09
N ILE A 66 -12.68 -3.61 -3.00
CA ILE A 66 -11.36 -4.24 -2.88
C ILE A 66 -11.54 -5.66 -2.37
N ARG A 67 -11.33 -6.63 -3.27
CA ARG A 67 -11.39 -8.06 -2.96
C ARG A 67 -10.37 -8.43 -1.87
N ASP A 68 -10.78 -9.27 -0.92
CA ASP A 68 -9.93 -9.82 0.14
C ASP A 68 -9.40 -8.79 1.16
N ARG A 69 -10.17 -7.74 1.45
CA ARG A 69 -9.84 -6.82 2.57
C ARG A 69 -9.98 -7.56 3.90
N ARG A 70 -8.91 -7.60 4.70
CA ARG A 70 -9.06 -7.93 6.12
C ARG A 70 -9.74 -6.73 6.79
N GLY A 71 -10.95 -6.94 7.32
CA GLY A 71 -11.67 -5.90 8.06
C GLY A 71 -10.78 -5.30 9.14
N ALA A 72 -10.95 -4.01 9.44
CA ALA A 72 -10.14 -3.28 10.41
C ALA A 72 -10.23 -3.98 11.79
N GLY A 73 -9.30 -4.89 12.04
CA GLY A 73 -9.04 -5.45 13.35
C GLY A 73 -8.54 -4.30 14.20
N ARG A 74 -9.40 -3.88 15.14
CA ARG A 74 -9.11 -2.91 16.18
C ARG A 74 -7.86 -3.39 16.93
N VAL A 75 -6.74 -2.70 16.70
CA VAL A 75 -5.58 -2.75 17.59
C VAL A 75 -5.82 -1.75 18.71
#